data_AF-A0A969GF02-F1
#
_entry.id   AF-A0A969GF02-F1
#
_cell.length_a   1.000
_cell.length_b   1.000
_cell.length_c   1.000
_cell.angle_alpha   90.00
_cell.angle_beta   90.00
_cell.angle_gamma   90.00
#
_symmetry.space_group_name_H-M   'P 1'
#
loop_
_entity.id
_entity.type
_entity.pdbx_description
1 polymer ?
#
loop_
_entity_poly.entity_id
_entity_poly.type
_entity_poly.pdbx_seq_one_letter_code
_entity_poly.pdbx_strand_id
1 'polypeptide(L)'
;MYEFDKTDIKIVNLLLEDGRMSASEMSRRMGDISERAIRYRIDRMIDEGVIQISAVVSPEALGLNIKADIWLEVEADTVLDVAKKWHRLKM
;
A
#
# COMPACT_ATOMS: atom_id res chain seq x y z
N MET A 1 16.35 -5.92 5.56
CA MET A 1 14.93 -6.20 5.28
C MET A 1 14.16 -5.65 6.46
N TYR A 2 13.17 -4.78 6.22
CA TYR A 2 12.38 -4.19 7.29
C TYR A 2 11.71 -5.29 8.11
N GLU A 3 11.87 -5.28 9.43
CA GLU A 3 11.18 -6.20 10.32
C GLU A 3 9.91 -5.55 10.85
N PHE A 4 8.77 -6.08 10.42
CA PHE A 4 7.45 -5.53 10.72
C PHE A 4 6.97 -6.00 12.09
N ASP A 5 6.78 -5.08 13.03
CA ASP A 5 6.38 -5.42 14.41
C ASP A 5 4.89 -5.14 14.70
N LYS A 6 4.45 -5.49 15.91
CA LYS A 6 3.06 -5.30 16.34
C LYS A 6 2.63 -3.83 16.37
N THR A 7 3.56 -2.92 16.63
CA THR A 7 3.28 -1.48 16.62
C THR A 7 3.07 -0.99 15.21
N ASP A 8 3.90 -1.43 14.26
CA ASP A 8 3.78 -1.06 12.86
C ASP A 8 2.44 -1.54 12.28
N ILE A 9 2.00 -2.75 12.65
CA ILE A 9 0.66 -3.25 12.29
C ILE A 9 -0.44 -2.31 12.80
N LYS A 10 -0.38 -1.86 14.07
CA LYS A 10 -1.37 -0.92 14.62
C LYS A 10 -1.37 0.41 13.85
N ILE A 11 -0.18 0.95 13.55
CA ILE A 11 -0.04 2.21 12.80
C ILE A 11 -0.64 2.07 11.40
N VAL A 12 -0.32 0.98 10.69
CA VAL A 12 -0.83 0.74 9.34
C VAL A 12 -2.34 0.55 9.33
N ASN A 13 -2.91 -0.15 10.31
CA ASN A 13 -4.37 -0.29 10.39
C ASN A 13 -5.08 1.06 10.55
N LEU A 14 -4.50 1.99 11.32
CA LEU A 14 -5.03 3.35 11.45
C LEU A 14 -4.89 4.16 10.15
N LEU A 15 -3.78 3.98 9.42
CA LEU A 15 -3.59 4.60 8.10
C LEU A 15 -4.50 3.99 7.01
N LEU A 16 -4.87 2.71 7.12
CA LEU A 16 -5.84 2.07 6.24
C LEU A 16 -7.27 2.59 6.50
N GLU A 17 -7.58 2.92 7.76
CA GLU A 17 -8.83 3.58 8.12
C GLU A 17 -8.86 5.03 7.59
N ASP A 18 -7.81 5.80 7.85
CA ASP A 18 -7.62 7.15 7.31
C ASP A 18 -6.12 7.45 7.10
N GLY A 19 -5.69 7.47 5.83
CA GLY A 19 -4.30 7.76 5.46
C GLY A 19 -3.86 9.18 5.80
N ARG A 20 -4.78 10.08 6.19
CA ARG A 20 -4.51 11.45 6.62
C ARG A 20 -4.47 11.58 8.14
N MET A 21 -4.70 10.50 8.88
CA MET A 21 -4.72 10.53 10.34
C MET A 21 -3.40 11.08 10.88
N SER A 22 -3.48 12.02 11.83
CA SER A 22 -2.28 12.61 12.42
C SER A 22 -1.62 11.64 13.40
N ALA A 23 -0.29 11.69 13.50
CA ALA A 23 0.45 10.93 14.51
C ALA A 23 0.00 11.26 15.95
N SER A 24 -0.46 12.50 16.20
CA SER A 24 -1.03 12.90 17.49
C SER A 24 -2.32 12.14 17.82
N GLU A 25 -3.16 11.89 16.82
CA GLU A 25 -4.41 11.16 16.97
C GLU A 25 -4.16 9.66 17.15
N MET A 26 -3.27 9.09 16.34
CA MET A 26 -2.83 7.70 16.51
C MET A 26 -2.27 7.46 17.91
N SER A 27 -1.47 8.38 18.43
CA SER A 27 -0.93 8.31 19.80
C SER A 27 -2.05 8.27 20.85
N ARG A 28 -3.08 9.12 20.71
CA ARG A 28 -4.27 9.10 21.58
C ARG A 28 -5.06 7.80 21.49
N ARG A 29 -5.23 7.24 20.28
CA ARG A 29 -5.96 5.98 20.06
C ARG A 29 -5.22 4.76 20.58
N MET A 30 -3.89 4.73 20.43
CA MET A 30 -3.05 3.60 20.84
C MET A 30 -2.72 3.63 22.34
N GLY A 31 -2.54 4.82 22.92
CA GLY A 31 -2.35 5.05 24.35
C GLY A 31 -0.97 4.60 24.92
N ASP A 32 -0.26 3.72 24.23
CA ASP A 32 1.00 3.11 24.65
C ASP A 32 2.24 3.70 23.96
N ILE A 33 2.05 4.64 23.01
CA ILE A 33 3.14 5.12 22.17
C ILE A 33 3.06 6.63 21.91
N SER A 34 4.22 7.29 21.89
CA SER A 34 4.31 8.74 21.67
C SER A 34 4.13 9.11 20.20
N GLU A 35 3.62 10.32 19.94
CA GLU A 35 3.52 10.90 18.59
C GLU A 35 4.87 10.86 17.84
N ARG A 36 5.96 11.19 18.54
CA ARG A 36 7.31 11.17 17.95
C ARG A 36 7.71 9.77 17.47
N ALA A 37 7.40 8.75 18.26
CA ALA A 37 7.69 7.36 17.89
C ALA A 37 6.85 6.89 16.71
N ILE A 38 5.56 7.28 16.65
CA ILE A 38 4.69 6.98 15.50
C ILE A 38 5.24 7.63 14.23
N ARG A 39 5.55 8.93 14.27
CA ARG A 39 6.06 9.65 13.11
C ARG A 39 7.35 9.01 12.57
N TYR A 40 8.29 8.70 13.46
CA TYR A 40 9.52 8.00 13.10
C TYR A 40 9.25 6.65 12.40
N ARG A 41 8.29 5.86 12.90
CA ARG A 41 7.94 4.57 12.31
C ARG A 41 7.27 4.73 10.94
N ILE A 42 6.36 5.70 10.79
CA ILE A 42 5.74 6.02 9.49
C ILE A 42 6.80 6.41 8.47
N ASP A 43 7.67 7.37 8.82
CA ASP A 43 8.72 7.86 7.93
C ASP A 43 9.65 6.72 7.53
N ARG A 44 10.08 5.89 8.49
CA ARG A 44 10.93 4.73 8.23
C ARG A 44 10.26 3.68 7.33
N MET A 45 8.97 3.37 7.54
CA MET A 45 8.24 2.44 6.68
C MET A 45 8.09 2.97 5.24
N ILE A 46 7.94 4.28 5.06
CA ILE A 46 7.88 4.92 3.74
C ILE A 46 9.26 4.91 3.07
N ASP A 47 10.30 5.32 3.79
CA ASP A 47 11.68 5.38 3.27
C ASP A 47 12.22 4.01 2.88
N GLU A 48 11.86 2.96 3.63
CA GLU A 48 12.21 1.57 3.31
C GLU A 48 11.27 0.93 2.26
N GLY A 49 10.29 1.67 1.75
CA GLY A 49 9.36 1.20 0.70
C GLY A 49 8.36 0.13 1.18
N VAL A 50 8.13 0.04 2.49
CA VAL A 50 7.23 -0.93 3.11
C VAL A 50 5.77 -0.51 2.97
N ILE A 51 5.50 0.80 3.07
CA ILE A 51 4.16 1.36 2.85
C ILE A 51 4.24 2.58 1.93
N GLN A 52 3.12 2.87 1.28
CA GLN A 52 2.90 4.11 0.53
C GLN A 52 1.51 4.65 0.89
N ILE A 53 1.43 5.95 1.18
CA ILE A 53 0.16 6.64 1.36
C ILE A 53 -0.21 7.28 0.02
N SER A 54 -1.36 6.91 -0.54
CA SER A 54 -1.81 7.43 -1.83
C SER A 54 -3.32 7.60 -1.88
N ALA A 55 -3.79 8.52 -2.72
CA ALA A 55 -5.20 8.63 -3.05
C ALA A 55 -5.59 7.47 -3.98
N VAL A 56 -6.61 6.71 -3.59
CA VAL A 56 -7.21 5.68 -4.44
C VAL A 56 -8.43 6.29 -5.12
N VAL A 57 -8.35 6.45 -6.44
CA VAL A 57 -9.47 6.94 -7.25
C VAL A 57 -10.32 5.75 -7.70
N SER A 58 -11.64 5.86 -7.56
CA SER A 58 -12.57 4.87 -8.12
C SER A 58 -12.36 4.80 -9.64
N PRO A 59 -12.13 3.59 -10.22
CA PRO A 59 -12.00 3.43 -11.67
C PRO A 59 -13.21 4.00 -12.43
N GLU A 60 -14.42 3.86 -11.88
CA GLU A 60 -15.66 4.36 -12.46
C GLU A 60 -15.64 5.89 -12.60
N ALA A 61 -15.07 6.60 -11.62
CA ALA A 61 -14.89 8.05 -11.70
C ALA A 61 -13.94 8.49 -12.84
N LEU A 62 -13.09 7.58 -13.33
CA LEU A 62 -12.20 7.79 -14.47
C LEU A 62 -12.82 7.31 -15.81
N GLY A 63 -14.08 6.83 -15.78
CA GLY A 63 -14.73 6.23 -16.95
C GLY A 63 -14.31 4.78 -17.23
N LEU A 64 -13.53 4.16 -16.34
CA LEU A 64 -13.15 2.76 -16.41
C LEU A 64 -14.26 1.90 -15.80
N ASN A 65 -15.31 1.69 -16.58
CA ASN A 65 -16.54 1.04 -16.10
C ASN A 65 -16.46 -0.50 -16.12
N ILE A 66 -15.36 -1.07 -16.58
CA ILE A 66 -15.17 -2.52 -16.67
C ILE A 66 -13.90 -2.87 -15.91
N LYS A 67 -14.05 -3.68 -14.86
CA LYS A 67 -12.95 -4.35 -14.18
C LYS A 67 -13.01 -5.83 -14.54
N ALA A 68 -11.89 -6.38 -15.01
CA ALA A 68 -11.77 -7.79 -15.35
C ALA A 68 -10.45 -8.33 -14.78
N ASP A 69 -10.54 -9.44 -14.04
CA ASP A 69 -9.39 -10.23 -13.67
C ASP A 69 -9.13 -11.24 -14.79
N ILE A 70 -7.98 -11.14 -15.46
CA ILE A 70 -7.63 -11.99 -16.60
C ILE A 70 -6.59 -13.01 -16.17
N TRP A 71 -6.94 -14.29 -16.28
CA TRP A 71 -5.99 -15.39 -16.10
C TRP A 71 -5.30 -15.71 -17.41
N LEU A 72 -3.97 -15.83 -17.39
CA LEU A 72 -3.16 -16.19 -18.55
C LEU A 72 -2.42 -17.48 -18.25
N GLU A 73 -2.65 -18.50 -19.07
CA GLU A 73 -1.87 -19.74 -19.06
C GLU A 73 -0.78 -19.66 -20.13
N VAL A 74 0.46 -19.94 -19.73
CA VAL A 74 1.65 -19.80 -20.58
C VAL A 74 2.63 -20.93 -20.29
N GLU A 75 3.44 -21.27 -21.29
CA GLU A 75 4.57 -22.16 -21.11
C GLU A 75 5.61 -21.56 -20.16
N ALA A 76 6.21 -22.39 -19.31
CA ALA A 76 7.07 -21.95 -18.21
C ALA A 76 8.27 -21.10 -18.64
N ASP A 77 8.83 -21.36 -19.83
CA ASP A 77 9.96 -20.63 -20.40
C ASP A 77 9.59 -19.26 -20.99
N THR A 78 8.29 -18.98 -21.19
CA THR A 78 7.81 -17.74 -21.81
C THR A 78 7.20 -16.73 -20.85
N VAL A 79 7.05 -17.07 -19.56
CA VAL A 79 6.37 -16.24 -18.54
C VAL A 79 6.86 -14.79 -18.54
N LEU A 80 8.18 -14.57 -18.52
CA LEU A 80 8.77 -13.22 -18.47
C LEU A 80 8.55 -12.43 -19.76
N ASP A 81 8.57 -13.10 -20.91
CA ASP A 81 8.37 -12.46 -22.21
C ASP A 81 6.91 -12.04 -22.41
N VAL A 82 5.97 -12.89 -21.99
CA VAL A 82 4.54 -12.56 -21.97
C VAL A 82 4.28 -11.41 -21.01
N ALA A 83 4.82 -11.45 -19.79
CA ALA A 83 4.66 -10.36 -18.81
C ALA A 83 5.18 -9.00 -19.33
N LYS A 84 6.35 -8.98 -19.99
CA LYS A 84 6.89 -7.75 -20.61
C LYS A 84 6.02 -7.21 -21.75
N LYS A 85 5.42 -8.10 -22.55
CA LYS A 85 4.48 -7.70 -23.61
C LYS A 85 3.19 -7.16 -23.02
N TRP A 86 2.66 -7.83 -21.99
CA TRP A 86 1.44 -7.45 -21.28
C TRP A 86 1.55 -6.06 -20.64
N HIS A 87 2.68 -5.74 -20.00
CA HIS A 87 2.92 -4.43 -19.39
C HIS A 87 2.81 -3.25 -20.37
N ARG A 88 2.99 -3.48 -21.68
CA ARG A 88 2.86 -2.43 -22.71
C ARG A 88 1.42 -2.22 -23.19
N LEU A 89 0.52 -3.16 -22.92
CA LEU A 89 -0.90 -2.98 -23.18
C LEU A 89 -1.44 -2.05 -22.09
N LYS A 90 -1.55 -0.76 -22.43
CA LYS A 90 -2.28 0.22 -21.62
C LYS A 90 -3.77 -0.12 -21.69
N MET A 91 -4.21 -1.06 -20.85
CA MET A 91 -5.61 -1.17 -20.45
C MET A 91 -5.87 -0.24 -19.27
#